data_AF-A0A816HF13-F1
#
_entry.id   AF-A0A816HF13-F1
#
_cell.length_a   1.000
_cell.length_b   1.000
_cell.length_c   1.000
_cell.angle_alpha   90.00
_cell.angle_beta   90.00
_cell.angle_gamma   90.00
#
_symmetry.space_group_name_H-M   'P 1'
#
loop_
_entity.id
_entity.type
_entity.pdbx_description
1 polymer ?
#
loop_
_entity_poly.entity_id
_entity_poly.type
_entity_poly.pdbx_seq_one_letter_code
_entity_poly.pdbx_strand_id
1 'polypeptide(L)'
;MCKQCGYMVCIECLNEFAQMTPEKRKKLKRACTHQNSFCLSEFIPWNILTKLRLDCIDYLSKLRIDYSIRFHHSSRNENLSIFIKSLKMKRLYEIRDVQKTWSAIDCDYDSNIEFYCNGRLPVFNEWHSENAKCFFQRVWAASCPVLVKRVHRNLSKTLWHPNAFKGHMLDHRDTPALWDCETLTPIPTNETILTQFWDGFEHLDVRLRDPEHGGRMRILKLKDWPTKKDFASVFPTR
;
A
#
# COMPACT_ATOMS: atom_id res chain seq x y z
N MET A 1 31.09 9.19 -13.82
CA MET A 1 30.89 10.28 -12.84
C MET A 1 30.64 11.59 -13.60
N CYS A 2 29.41 12.10 -13.57
CA CYS A 2 29.16 13.50 -13.95
C CYS A 2 29.18 14.33 -12.66
N LYS A 3 29.98 15.40 -12.62
CA LYS A 3 30.08 16.31 -11.46
C LYS A 3 28.92 17.31 -11.35
N GLN A 4 27.90 17.22 -12.19
CA GLN A 4 26.77 18.17 -12.18
C GLN A 4 25.37 17.55 -12.03
N CYS A 5 25.14 16.24 -12.21
CA CYS A 5 23.75 15.74 -12.25
C CYS A 5 23.47 14.34 -11.66
N GLY A 6 24.33 13.76 -10.82
CA GLY A 6 23.94 12.63 -9.95
C GLY A 6 23.29 11.40 -10.61
N TYR A 7 24.12 10.39 -10.91
CA TYR A 7 23.81 8.94 -10.85
C TYR A 7 22.48 8.40 -11.40
N MET A 8 22.27 8.42 -12.71
CA MET A 8 21.25 7.56 -13.34
C MET A 8 21.87 6.71 -14.45
N VAL A 9 21.81 5.38 -14.31
CA VAL A 9 22.18 4.40 -15.34
C VAL A 9 21.10 3.32 -15.32
N CYS A 10 20.46 3.04 -16.46
CA CYS A 10 19.43 1.99 -16.55
C CYS A 10 20.04 0.60 -16.35
N ILE A 11 19.20 -0.40 -16.06
CA ILE A 11 19.64 -1.76 -15.76
C ILE A 11 20.35 -2.44 -16.95
N GLU A 12 20.04 -2.04 -18.17
CA GLU A 12 20.67 -2.53 -19.41
C GLU A 12 22.08 -1.95 -19.57
N CYS A 13 22.24 -0.62 -19.46
CA CYS A 13 23.55 0.02 -19.44
C CYS A 13 24.41 -0.46 -18.26
N LEU A 14 23.79 -0.84 -17.15
CA LEU A 14 24.47 -1.45 -16.00
C LEU A 14 25.03 -2.83 -16.33
N ASN A 15 24.23 -3.70 -16.95
CA ASN A 15 24.63 -5.04 -17.34
C ASN A 15 25.74 -4.99 -18.41
N GLU A 16 25.62 -4.10 -19.39
CA GLU A 16 26.67 -3.87 -20.39
C GLU A 16 27.98 -3.38 -19.75
N PHE A 17 27.90 -2.43 -18.81
CA PHE A 17 29.08 -1.94 -18.08
C PHE A 17 29.77 -3.05 -17.28
N ALA A 18 29.01 -3.94 -16.64
CA ALA A 18 29.55 -5.07 -15.87
C ALA A 18 30.38 -6.02 -16.74
N GLN A 19 30.05 -6.14 -18.03
CA GLN A 19 30.74 -6.98 -18.99
C GLN A 19 31.93 -6.28 -19.68
N MET A 20 32.14 -4.98 -19.46
CA MET A 20 33.24 -4.22 -20.08
C MET A 20 34.59 -4.40 -19.37
N THR A 21 35.68 -4.35 -20.15
CA THR A 21 37.06 -4.36 -19.65
C THR A 21 37.45 -3.04 -18.94
N PRO A 22 38.41 -3.09 -17.99
CA PRO A 22 38.79 -1.93 -17.17
C PRO A 22 39.25 -0.69 -17.98
N GLU A 23 39.93 -0.90 -19.10
CA GLU A 23 40.41 0.17 -19.98
C GLU A 23 39.26 0.90 -20.68
N LYS A 24 38.21 0.15 -21.07
CA LYS A 24 37.00 0.71 -21.69
C LYS A 24 36.19 1.51 -20.68
N ARG A 25 36.11 1.06 -19.42
CA ARG A 25 35.40 1.78 -18.33
C ARG A 25 35.99 3.17 -18.05
N LYS A 26 37.32 3.32 -18.14
CA LYS A 26 38.01 4.60 -17.89
C LYS A 26 37.71 5.68 -18.93
N LYS A 27 37.34 5.30 -20.16
CA LYS A 27 37.05 6.24 -21.27
C LYS A 27 35.56 6.61 -21.40
N LEU A 28 34.69 6.04 -20.56
CA LEU A 28 33.24 6.21 -20.69
C LEU A 28 32.80 7.62 -20.29
N LYS A 29 32.41 8.43 -21.27
CA LYS A 29 31.63 9.65 -21.08
C LYS A 29 30.22 9.40 -21.62
N ARG A 30 29.19 9.40 -20.76
CA ARG A 30 27.85 10.01 -20.93
C ARG A 30 26.68 9.27 -20.27
N ALA A 31 25.57 10.01 -20.20
CA ALA A 31 24.23 9.63 -19.74
C ALA A 31 23.58 8.54 -20.61
N CYS A 32 22.51 7.92 -20.06
CA CYS A 32 21.74 6.86 -20.69
C CYS A 32 21.16 7.28 -22.05
N THR A 33 21.42 6.49 -23.11
CA THR A 33 20.87 6.70 -24.46
C THR A 33 19.56 5.93 -24.72
N HIS A 34 19.18 5.03 -23.82
CA HIS A 34 17.90 4.32 -23.86
C HIS A 34 16.80 5.25 -23.35
N GLN A 35 16.34 6.17 -24.19
CA GLN A 35 15.26 7.09 -23.84
C GLN A 35 13.92 6.48 -24.22
N ASN A 36 13.25 5.83 -23.26
CA ASN A 36 11.80 5.69 -23.27
C ASN A 36 11.31 5.69 -21.81
N SER A 37 11.19 6.91 -21.27
CA SER A 37 10.72 7.27 -19.92
C SER A 37 11.51 6.68 -18.74
N PHE A 38 12.38 7.50 -18.14
CA PHE A 38 12.79 7.32 -16.75
C PHE A 38 12.27 8.50 -15.95
N CYS A 39 11.30 8.23 -15.09
CA CYS A 39 11.11 9.07 -13.91
C CYS A 39 12.07 8.50 -12.84
N LEU A 40 12.55 9.31 -11.89
CA LEU A 40 13.46 8.87 -10.83
C LEU A 40 13.02 9.37 -9.45
N SER A 41 13.11 8.50 -8.45
CA SER A 41 12.99 8.78 -7.02
C SER A 41 13.95 7.87 -6.34
N GLU A 42 14.62 8.47 -5.37
CA GLU A 42 15.53 7.83 -4.44
C GLU A 42 16.86 7.43 -5.07
N PHE A 43 17.86 8.26 -4.78
CA PHE A 43 19.25 7.99 -5.04
C PHE A 43 19.71 6.84 -4.14
N ILE A 44 20.01 5.67 -4.71
CA ILE A 44 20.63 4.57 -3.97
C ILE A 44 22.12 4.51 -4.33
N PRO A 45 23.03 4.73 -3.37
CA PRO A 45 24.48 4.62 -3.60
C PRO A 45 24.87 3.23 -4.13
N TRP A 46 25.77 3.21 -5.11
CA TRP A 46 26.21 2.01 -5.84
C TRP A 46 26.56 0.82 -4.95
N ASN A 47 27.33 1.07 -3.89
CA ASN A 47 27.81 0.07 -2.94
C ASN A 47 26.68 -0.53 -2.08
N ILE A 48 25.60 0.22 -1.89
CA ILE A 48 24.40 -0.23 -1.18
C ILE A 48 23.53 -1.03 -2.14
N LEU A 49 23.37 -0.58 -3.38
CA LEU A 49 22.55 -1.27 -4.40
C LEU A 49 23.14 -2.65 -4.77
N THR A 50 24.46 -2.79 -4.87
CA THR A 50 25.09 -4.09 -5.18
C THR A 50 24.95 -5.09 -4.04
N LYS A 51 25.13 -4.65 -2.78
CA LYS A 51 24.90 -5.51 -1.61
C LYS A 51 23.42 -5.86 -1.45
N LEU A 52 22.51 -4.89 -1.54
CA LEU A 52 21.08 -5.15 -1.50
C LEU A 52 20.63 -6.08 -2.63
N ARG A 53 21.13 -5.92 -3.85
CA ARG A 53 20.76 -6.80 -4.96
C ARG A 53 21.24 -8.23 -4.72
N LEU A 54 22.48 -8.43 -4.27
CA LEU A 54 23.01 -9.77 -3.99
C LEU A 54 22.29 -10.41 -2.79
N ASP A 55 22.11 -9.66 -1.70
CA ASP A 55 21.46 -10.15 -0.48
C ASP A 55 19.96 -10.39 -0.71
N CYS A 56 19.28 -9.53 -1.48
CA CYS A 56 17.88 -9.74 -1.84
C CYS A 56 17.72 -10.89 -2.83
N ILE A 57 18.57 -11.03 -3.86
CA ILE A 57 18.46 -12.17 -4.80
C ILE A 57 18.76 -13.50 -4.09
N ASP A 58 19.76 -13.55 -3.20
CA ASP A 58 20.08 -14.74 -2.42
C ASP A 58 18.98 -15.08 -1.41
N TYR A 59 18.39 -14.07 -0.75
CA TYR A 59 17.28 -14.25 0.18
C TYR A 59 15.96 -14.61 -0.52
N LEU A 60 15.66 -14.01 -1.67
CA LEU A 60 14.45 -14.25 -2.44
C LEU A 60 14.49 -15.58 -3.22
N SER A 61 15.67 -16.00 -3.69
CA SER A 61 15.86 -17.34 -4.28
C SER A 61 15.68 -18.45 -3.24
N LYS A 62 16.12 -18.24 -1.99
CA LYS A 62 15.83 -19.13 -0.85
C LYS A 62 14.35 -19.20 -0.50
N LEU A 63 13.59 -18.13 -0.76
CA LEU A 63 12.14 -18.07 -0.54
C LEU A 63 11.31 -18.55 -1.74
N ARG A 64 11.95 -18.92 -2.87
CA ARG A 64 11.30 -19.36 -4.13
C ARG A 64 10.20 -18.40 -4.63
N ILE A 65 10.37 -17.09 -4.42
CA ILE A 65 9.36 -16.13 -4.87
C ILE A 65 9.84 -15.37 -6.11
N ASP A 66 9.06 -15.49 -7.18
CA ASP A 66 9.26 -14.73 -8.41
C ASP A 66 8.52 -13.39 -8.32
N TYR A 67 9.27 -12.30 -8.50
CA TYR A 67 8.67 -10.98 -8.66
C TYR A 67 9.40 -10.18 -9.74
N SER A 68 8.64 -9.83 -10.77
CA SER A 68 8.89 -8.69 -11.65
C SER A 68 8.43 -7.41 -10.92
N ILE A 69 9.31 -6.81 -10.11
CA ILE A 69 8.99 -5.62 -9.30
C ILE A 69 9.05 -4.35 -10.16
N ARG A 70 7.99 -3.51 -10.11
CA ARG A 70 7.97 -2.14 -10.66
C ARG A 70 7.89 -1.11 -9.52
N PHE A 71 8.65 -0.02 -9.63
CA PHE A 71 8.79 1.03 -8.60
C PHE A 71 8.36 2.42 -9.11
N HIS A 72 7.81 3.27 -8.23
CA HIS A 72 7.29 4.63 -8.52
C HIS A 72 7.76 5.67 -7.47
N HIS A 73 7.56 6.97 -7.77
CA HIS A 73 8.35 8.08 -7.19
C HIS A 73 7.81 8.92 -6.02
N SER A 74 8.72 9.44 -5.18
CA SER A 74 8.52 10.54 -4.22
C SER A 74 9.56 11.67 -4.38
N SER A 75 9.17 12.92 -4.11
CA SER A 75 9.85 14.16 -4.51
C SER A 75 10.36 15.05 -3.36
N ARG A 76 10.50 14.56 -2.13
CA ARG A 76 10.97 15.37 -0.99
C ARG A 76 12.30 14.87 -0.42
N ASN A 77 13.19 15.83 -0.18
CA ASN A 77 14.58 15.64 0.27
C ASN A 77 14.62 15.35 1.78
N GLU A 78 14.02 14.24 2.20
CA GLU A 78 14.00 13.86 3.62
C GLU A 78 15.33 13.26 4.06
N ASN A 79 15.71 13.54 5.30
CA ASN A 79 17.01 13.20 5.87
C ASN A 79 17.18 11.67 5.96
N LEU A 80 17.89 11.10 4.98
CA LEU A 80 18.19 9.67 4.82
C LEU A 80 18.72 8.98 6.09
N SER A 81 19.34 9.73 7.00
CA SER A 81 19.81 9.19 8.28
C SER A 81 18.67 8.72 9.21
N ILE A 82 17.51 9.38 9.15
CA ILE A 82 16.29 9.01 9.89
C ILE A 82 15.66 7.76 9.27
N PHE A 83 15.61 7.70 7.93
CA PHE A 83 15.12 6.52 7.19
C PHE A 83 15.98 5.28 7.45
N ILE A 84 17.31 5.42 7.42
CA ILE A 84 18.25 4.31 7.71
C ILE A 84 18.16 3.88 9.18
N LYS A 85 17.99 4.81 10.12
CA LYS A 85 17.74 4.47 11.54
C LYS A 85 16.40 3.74 11.72
N SER A 86 15.34 4.20 11.05
CA SER A 86 14.02 3.57 11.01
C SER A 86 14.07 2.14 10.46
N LEU A 87 14.79 1.93 9.35
CA LEU A 87 15.00 0.61 8.75
C LEU A 87 15.79 -0.32 9.68
N LYS A 88 16.84 0.16 10.34
CA LYS A 88 17.64 -0.65 11.28
C LYS A 88 16.86 -1.04 12.53
N MET A 89 16.03 -0.14 13.07
CA MET A 89 15.13 -0.40 14.19
C MET A 89 14.03 -1.41 13.83
N LYS A 90 13.39 -1.26 12.66
CA LYS A 90 12.34 -2.19 12.19
C LYS A 90 12.87 -3.59 11.83
N ARG A 91 14.13 -3.71 11.42
CA ARG A 91 14.72 -4.97 10.93
C ARG A 91 15.21 -5.91 12.03
N LEU A 92 15.38 -5.44 13.28
CA LEU A 92 15.99 -6.23 14.36
C LEU A 92 15.01 -6.78 15.40
N TYR A 93 13.75 -6.33 15.46
CA TYR A 93 12.84 -6.73 16.55
C TYR A 93 11.63 -7.60 16.17
N GLU A 94 11.17 -7.69 14.91
CA GLU A 94 9.79 -8.20 14.69
C GLU A 94 9.48 -9.23 13.60
N ILE A 95 10.41 -9.76 12.78
CA ILE A 95 10.02 -10.81 11.81
C ILE A 95 10.93 -12.03 11.91
N ARG A 96 10.80 -12.73 13.03
CA ARG A 96 11.27 -14.11 13.22
C ARG A 96 10.14 -15.10 13.49
N ASP A 97 8.96 -14.85 12.94
CA ASP A 97 8.03 -15.91 12.63
C ASP A 97 7.82 -15.91 11.12
N VAL A 98 8.36 -16.92 10.44
CA VAL A 98 7.92 -17.24 9.08
C VAL A 98 6.44 -17.57 9.22
N GLN A 99 5.59 -16.62 8.84
CA GLN A 99 4.14 -16.78 8.91
C GLN A 99 3.75 -18.13 8.29
N LYS A 100 3.00 -18.94 9.06
CA LYS A 100 2.62 -20.28 8.67
C LYS A 100 2.00 -20.26 7.27
N THR A 101 2.43 -21.18 6.42
CA THR A 101 1.83 -21.40 5.10
C THR A 101 0.76 -22.46 5.23
N TRP A 102 -0.30 -22.29 4.45
CA TRP A 102 -1.45 -23.16 4.40
C TRP A 102 -1.64 -23.67 2.98
N SER A 103 -2.20 -24.86 2.89
CA SER A 103 -2.41 -25.58 1.65
C SER A 103 -3.77 -26.24 1.64
N ALA A 104 -4.16 -26.80 0.48
CA ALA A 104 -5.40 -27.56 0.34
C ALA A 104 -5.48 -28.72 1.34
N ILE A 105 -4.35 -29.32 1.74
CA ILE A 105 -4.32 -30.39 2.73
C ILE A 105 -4.84 -29.88 4.08
N ASP A 106 -4.44 -28.66 4.47
CA ASP A 106 -4.80 -28.10 5.76
C ASP A 106 -6.28 -27.75 5.89
N CYS A 107 -7.01 -27.67 4.78
CA CYS A 107 -8.46 -27.42 4.74
C CYS A 107 -9.26 -28.60 4.18
N ASP A 108 -8.69 -29.82 4.21
CA ASP A 108 -9.35 -31.03 3.72
C ASP A 108 -9.83 -30.91 2.27
N TYR A 109 -9.06 -30.21 1.45
CA TYR A 109 -9.30 -29.92 0.04
C TYR A 109 -10.63 -29.19 -0.24
N ASP A 110 -11.07 -28.35 0.69
CA ASP A 110 -12.27 -27.53 0.48
C ASP A 110 -12.12 -26.60 -0.72
N SER A 111 -12.88 -26.86 -1.77
CA SER A 111 -12.89 -26.03 -2.98
C SER A 111 -13.35 -24.58 -2.75
N ASN A 112 -13.98 -24.29 -1.61
CA ASN A 112 -14.37 -22.93 -1.23
C ASN A 112 -13.22 -22.13 -0.62
N ILE A 113 -12.04 -22.73 -0.45
CA ILE A 113 -10.89 -22.10 0.20
C ILE A 113 -9.73 -22.03 -0.81
N GLU A 114 -9.37 -20.80 -1.16
CA GLU A 114 -8.21 -20.49 -2.00
C GLU A 114 -7.02 -20.01 -1.14
N PHE A 115 -5.83 -19.96 -1.72
CA PHE A 115 -4.61 -19.55 -1.01
C PHE A 115 -3.83 -18.51 -1.81
N TYR A 116 -3.72 -17.29 -1.27
CA TYR A 116 -2.94 -16.21 -1.86
C TYR A 116 -1.63 -16.03 -1.10
N CYS A 117 -0.75 -15.15 -1.61
CA CYS A 117 0.52 -14.80 -0.99
C CYS A 117 1.43 -16.02 -0.73
N ASN A 118 1.44 -17.00 -1.65
CA ASN A 118 2.15 -18.29 -1.54
C ASN A 118 1.71 -19.10 -0.30
N GLY A 119 0.40 -19.26 -0.10
CA GLY A 119 -0.12 -20.03 1.03
C GLY A 119 -0.26 -19.26 2.34
N ARG A 120 0.21 -18.01 2.42
CA ARG A 120 0.18 -17.21 3.66
C ARG A 120 -1.15 -16.51 3.94
N LEU A 121 -2.03 -16.43 2.94
CA LEU A 121 -3.34 -15.82 3.08
C LEU A 121 -4.42 -16.79 2.58
N PRO A 122 -5.07 -17.53 3.48
CA PRO A 122 -6.27 -18.28 3.15
C PRO A 122 -7.43 -17.35 2.79
N VAL A 123 -8.17 -17.72 1.76
CA VAL A 123 -9.24 -16.93 1.14
C VAL A 123 -10.51 -17.76 1.07
N PHE A 124 -11.50 -17.40 1.89
CA PHE A 124 -12.79 -18.08 1.97
C PHE A 124 -13.78 -17.47 0.97
N ASN A 125 -14.20 -18.27 -0.01
CA ASN A 125 -15.29 -17.92 -0.93
C ASN A 125 -16.66 -18.09 -0.27
N GLU A 126 -16.79 -19.10 0.60
CA GLU A 126 -17.92 -19.37 1.47
C GLU A 126 -17.38 -19.71 2.87
N TRP A 127 -18.07 -19.27 3.92
CA TRP A 127 -17.59 -19.37 5.31
C TRP A 127 -18.57 -20.11 6.24
N HIS A 128 -19.73 -20.52 5.72
CA HIS A 128 -20.80 -21.11 6.53
C HIS A 128 -20.64 -22.62 6.77
N SER A 129 -19.80 -23.31 5.98
CA SER A 129 -19.57 -24.74 6.14
C SER A 129 -18.80 -25.04 7.43
N GLU A 130 -19.05 -26.21 8.02
CA GLU A 130 -18.39 -26.59 9.27
C GLU A 130 -16.87 -26.75 9.10
N ASN A 131 -16.45 -27.30 7.95
CA ASN A 131 -15.04 -27.39 7.59
C ASN A 131 -14.37 -26.01 7.49
N ALA A 132 -15.02 -25.03 6.83
CA ALA A 132 -14.50 -23.68 6.75
C ALA A 132 -14.36 -23.02 8.13
N LYS A 133 -15.32 -23.24 9.04
CA LYS A 133 -15.22 -22.75 10.42
C LYS A 133 -14.05 -23.38 11.18
N CYS A 134 -13.91 -24.71 11.12
CA CYS A 134 -12.80 -25.42 11.76
C CYS A 134 -11.45 -24.93 11.22
N PHE A 135 -11.35 -24.77 9.90
CA PHE A 135 -10.12 -24.27 9.28
C PHE A 135 -9.82 -22.82 9.68
N PHE A 136 -10.83 -21.93 9.66
CA PHE A 136 -10.70 -20.56 10.15
C PHE A 136 -10.19 -20.53 11.59
N GLN A 137 -10.73 -21.34 12.50
CA GLN A 137 -10.28 -21.43 13.89
C GLN A 137 -8.80 -21.82 13.98
N ARG A 138 -8.34 -22.77 13.14
CA ARG A 138 -6.92 -23.16 13.07
C ARG A 138 -6.03 -22.01 12.60
N VAL A 139 -6.45 -21.27 11.57
CA VAL A 139 -5.68 -20.13 11.02
C VAL A 139 -5.62 -18.99 12.04
N TRP A 140 -6.74 -18.69 12.69
CA TRP A 140 -6.86 -17.64 13.69
C TRP A 140 -6.05 -17.94 14.96
N ALA A 141 -6.06 -19.20 15.42
CA ALA A 141 -5.24 -19.63 16.55
C ALA A 141 -3.74 -19.50 16.29
N ALA A 142 -3.32 -19.53 15.03
CA ALA A 142 -1.94 -19.29 14.60
C ALA A 142 -1.62 -17.80 14.35
N SER A 143 -2.49 -16.88 14.79
CA SER A 143 -2.36 -15.44 14.58
C SER A 143 -2.15 -15.06 13.11
N CYS A 144 -2.70 -15.86 12.19
CA CYS A 144 -2.59 -15.64 10.76
C CYS A 144 -3.85 -14.91 10.23
N PRO A 145 -3.69 -13.98 9.27
CA PRO A 145 -4.80 -13.30 8.65
C PRO A 145 -5.58 -14.26 7.74
N VAL A 146 -6.85 -13.94 7.56
CA VAL A 146 -7.72 -14.58 6.56
C VAL A 146 -8.42 -13.51 5.74
N LEU A 147 -8.87 -13.88 4.54
CA LEU A 147 -9.73 -13.05 3.72
C LEU A 147 -11.04 -13.76 3.46
N VAL A 148 -12.17 -13.09 3.65
CA VAL A 148 -13.50 -13.59 3.28
C VAL A 148 -14.02 -12.77 2.11
N LYS A 149 -14.29 -13.44 0.99
CA LYS A 149 -14.79 -12.79 -0.22
C LYS A 149 -16.30 -12.55 -0.14
N ARG A 150 -16.78 -11.62 -0.97
CA ARG A 150 -18.20 -11.46 -1.32
C ARG A 150 -19.16 -11.17 -0.17
N VAL A 151 -18.68 -10.70 0.98
CA VAL A 151 -19.53 -10.27 2.12
C VAL A 151 -20.59 -9.25 1.68
N HIS A 152 -20.26 -8.36 0.73
CA HIS A 152 -21.17 -7.37 0.17
C HIS A 152 -22.46 -7.94 -0.48
N ARG A 153 -22.51 -9.23 -0.83
CA ARG A 153 -23.71 -9.86 -1.39
C ARG A 153 -24.86 -9.93 -0.38
N ASN A 154 -24.53 -9.86 0.90
CA ASN A 154 -25.49 -9.89 2.00
C ASN A 154 -25.80 -8.48 2.54
N LEU A 155 -25.33 -7.42 1.87
CA LEU A 155 -25.49 -6.04 2.31
C LEU A 155 -26.35 -5.25 1.32
N SER A 156 -27.15 -4.32 1.84
CA SER A 156 -27.92 -3.40 1.01
C SER A 156 -27.02 -2.29 0.44
N LYS A 157 -26.81 -2.29 -0.87
CA LYS A 157 -25.98 -1.26 -1.54
C LYS A 157 -26.47 0.16 -1.29
N THR A 158 -27.78 0.37 -1.18
CA THR A 158 -28.36 1.70 -0.96
C THR A 158 -27.99 2.26 0.41
N LEU A 159 -27.87 1.40 1.43
CA LEU A 159 -27.48 1.82 2.77
C LEU A 159 -25.99 2.18 2.83
N TRP A 160 -25.13 1.49 2.09
CA TRP A 160 -23.67 1.66 2.14
C TRP A 160 -23.14 2.61 1.05
N HIS A 161 -24.01 3.27 0.29
CA HIS A 161 -23.64 4.24 -0.74
C HIS A 161 -23.18 5.57 -0.10
N PRO A 162 -22.17 6.27 -0.64
CA PRO A 162 -21.72 7.59 -0.14
C PRO A 162 -22.86 8.59 0.08
N ASN A 163 -23.80 8.68 -0.87
CA ASN A 163 -24.99 9.53 -0.76
C ASN A 163 -25.86 9.25 0.48
N ALA A 164 -25.95 8.01 0.95
CA ALA A 164 -26.69 7.67 2.16
C ALA A 164 -25.99 8.19 3.42
N PHE A 165 -24.65 8.17 3.44
CA PHE A 165 -23.86 8.78 4.52
C PHE A 165 -23.94 10.31 4.48
N LYS A 166 -23.87 10.92 3.28
CA LYS A 166 -24.08 12.37 3.09
C LYS A 166 -25.44 12.81 3.63
N GLY A 167 -26.52 12.13 3.24
CA GLY A 167 -27.88 12.43 3.69
C GLY A 167 -27.99 12.37 5.22
N HIS A 168 -27.57 11.26 5.83
CA HIS A 168 -27.58 11.14 7.29
C HIS A 168 -26.80 12.26 7.98
N MET A 169 -25.60 12.57 7.49
CA MET A 169 -24.76 13.63 8.06
C MET A 169 -25.45 15.00 8.01
N LEU A 170 -26.11 15.33 6.90
CA LEU A 170 -26.88 16.58 6.76
C LEU A 170 -28.09 16.61 7.69
N ASP A 171 -28.86 15.52 7.74
CA ASP A 171 -30.07 15.41 8.57
C ASP A 171 -29.77 15.58 10.07
N HIS A 172 -28.62 15.07 10.53
CA HIS A 172 -28.20 15.10 11.92
C HIS A 172 -27.22 16.24 12.24
N ARG A 173 -26.83 17.04 11.23
CA ARG A 173 -25.80 18.09 11.33
C ARG A 173 -24.49 17.60 11.93
N ASP A 174 -24.11 16.38 11.57
CA ASP A 174 -22.86 15.77 12.05
C ASP A 174 -21.65 16.48 11.43
N THR A 175 -20.64 16.75 12.26
CA THR A 175 -19.39 17.39 11.83
C THR A 175 -18.18 16.50 12.11
N PRO A 176 -18.06 15.34 11.43
CA PRO A 176 -16.94 14.42 11.66
C PRO A 176 -15.59 15.04 11.32
N ALA A 177 -14.55 14.59 12.02
CA ALA A 177 -13.20 15.05 11.77
C ALA A 177 -12.73 14.59 10.37
N LEU A 178 -12.16 15.53 9.62
CA LEU A 178 -11.59 15.28 8.30
C LEU A 178 -10.08 15.51 8.35
N TRP A 179 -9.31 14.63 7.71
CA TRP A 179 -7.86 14.70 7.69
C TRP A 179 -7.36 14.64 6.26
N ASP A 180 -6.32 15.42 5.98
CA ASP A 180 -5.53 15.28 4.77
C ASP A 180 -4.51 14.14 4.98
N CYS A 181 -4.54 13.17 4.09
CA CYS A 181 -3.69 11.97 4.14
C CYS A 181 -2.26 12.25 3.65
N GLU A 182 -2.04 13.31 2.85
CA GLU A 182 -0.72 13.68 2.33
C GLU A 182 0.03 14.53 3.37
N THR A 183 -0.63 15.51 3.98
CA THR A 183 -0.01 16.37 5.00
C THR A 183 -0.13 15.82 6.41
N LEU A 184 -1.01 14.84 6.63
CA LEU A 184 -1.33 14.28 7.95
C LEU A 184 -1.86 15.33 8.93
N THR A 185 -2.57 16.34 8.44
CA THR A 185 -3.16 17.41 9.27
C THR A 185 -4.68 17.37 9.24
N PRO A 186 -5.36 17.80 10.33
CA PRO A 186 -6.80 17.96 10.32
C PRO A 186 -7.23 19.11 9.40
N ILE A 187 -8.39 18.96 8.77
CA ILE A 187 -9.05 20.01 8.01
C ILE A 187 -10.21 20.56 8.85
N PRO A 188 -10.33 21.88 9.02
CA PRO A 188 -11.50 22.48 9.66
C PRO A 188 -12.77 22.09 8.89
N THR A 189 -13.68 21.37 9.55
CA THR A 189 -14.90 20.84 8.94
C THR A 189 -16.10 21.72 9.23
N ASN A 190 -16.88 21.98 8.19
CA ASN A 190 -18.24 22.50 8.25
C ASN A 190 -19.11 21.71 7.26
N GLU A 191 -20.41 21.99 7.25
CA GLU A 191 -21.37 21.31 6.37
C GLU A 191 -20.96 21.38 4.88
N THR A 192 -20.47 22.52 4.41
CA THR A 192 -20.03 22.72 3.02
C THR A 192 -18.82 21.84 2.67
N ILE A 193 -17.79 21.82 3.52
CA ILE A 193 -16.58 21.02 3.32
C ILE A 193 -16.92 19.53 3.32
N LEU A 194 -17.80 19.10 4.21
CA LEU A 194 -18.21 17.71 4.30
C LEU A 194 -19.13 17.29 3.14
N THR A 195 -19.98 18.20 2.68
CA THR A 195 -20.77 18.01 1.45
C THR A 195 -19.84 17.81 0.25
N GLN A 196 -18.84 18.67 0.09
CA GLN A 196 -17.82 18.52 -0.96
C GLN A 196 -16.99 17.24 -0.81
N PHE A 197 -16.70 16.79 0.42
CA PHE A 197 -16.04 15.51 0.65
C PHE A 197 -16.87 14.35 0.08
N TRP A 198 -18.17 14.32 0.39
CA TRP A 198 -19.06 13.25 -0.09
C TRP A 198 -19.34 13.33 -1.58
N ASP A 199 -19.55 14.53 -2.13
CA ASP A 199 -19.73 14.72 -3.57
C ASP A 199 -18.45 14.34 -4.33
N GLY A 200 -17.28 14.66 -3.77
CA GLY A 200 -15.99 14.28 -4.31
C GLY A 200 -15.58 12.84 -4.05
N PHE A 201 -16.38 12.03 -3.36
CA PHE A 201 -15.97 10.66 -3.00
C PHE A 201 -15.66 9.83 -4.24
N GLU A 202 -16.54 9.88 -5.24
CA GLU A 202 -16.41 9.17 -6.53
C GLU A 202 -16.08 10.13 -7.70
N HIS A 203 -16.28 11.44 -7.52
CA HIS A 203 -16.12 12.45 -8.58
C HIS A 203 -14.89 13.33 -8.37
N LEU A 204 -13.83 13.08 -9.13
CA LEU A 204 -12.53 13.76 -8.98
C LEU A 204 -12.58 15.27 -9.27
N ASP A 205 -13.48 15.70 -10.15
CA ASP A 205 -13.65 17.08 -10.60
C ASP A 205 -14.18 18.00 -9.49
N VAL A 206 -15.00 17.48 -8.59
CA VAL A 206 -15.61 18.22 -7.47
C VAL A 206 -14.90 18.00 -6.13
N ARG A 207 -13.79 17.26 -6.11
CA ARG A 207 -13.00 17.05 -4.89
C ARG A 207 -12.44 18.36 -4.35
N LEU A 208 -12.36 18.45 -3.02
CA LEU A 208 -11.72 19.54 -2.31
C LEU A 208 -10.27 19.72 -2.80
N ARG A 209 -9.92 20.96 -3.13
CA ARG A 209 -8.58 21.34 -3.58
C ARG A 209 -7.91 22.21 -2.53
N ASP A 210 -6.59 22.12 -2.50
CA ASP A 210 -5.75 22.95 -1.66
C ASP A 210 -5.47 24.30 -2.34
N PRO A 211 -6.09 25.40 -1.90
CA PRO A 211 -5.82 26.71 -2.48
C PRO A 211 -4.38 27.17 -2.25
N GLU A 212 -3.73 26.75 -1.17
CA GLU A 212 -2.38 27.19 -0.80
C GLU A 212 -1.29 26.51 -1.64
N HIS A 213 -1.57 25.31 -2.15
CA HIS A 213 -0.62 24.50 -2.92
C HIS A 213 -1.03 24.36 -4.40
N GLY A 214 -1.46 25.46 -5.01
CA GLY A 214 -1.71 25.54 -6.45
C GLY A 214 -2.93 24.74 -6.93
N GLY A 215 -3.94 24.58 -6.07
CA GLY A 215 -5.19 23.90 -6.44
C GLY A 215 -5.06 22.38 -6.54
N ARG A 216 -4.04 21.79 -5.90
CA ARG A 216 -3.86 20.33 -5.84
C ARG A 216 -5.05 19.67 -5.16
N MET A 217 -5.51 18.56 -5.73
CA MET A 217 -6.60 17.78 -5.17
C MET A 217 -6.15 17.10 -3.88
N ARG A 218 -6.93 17.25 -2.81
CA ARG A 218 -6.58 16.64 -1.52
C ARG A 218 -6.99 15.17 -1.47
N ILE A 219 -6.20 14.36 -0.78
CA ILE A 219 -6.55 12.98 -0.44
C ILE A 219 -7.05 13.00 1.00
N LEU A 220 -8.32 12.70 1.18
CA LEU A 220 -9.01 12.94 2.45
C LEU A 220 -9.45 11.65 3.10
N LYS A 221 -9.44 11.62 4.44
CA LYS A 221 -10.09 10.57 5.25
C LYS A 221 -10.99 11.20 6.31
N LEU A 222 -12.17 10.61 6.49
CA LEU A 222 -12.94 10.82 7.71
C LEU A 222 -12.27 10.06 8.85
N LYS A 223 -12.23 10.69 10.03
CA LYS A 223 -11.63 10.12 11.23
C LYS A 223 -12.68 10.07 12.34
N ASP A 224 -12.74 8.93 13.02
CA ASP A 224 -13.54 8.70 14.23
C ASP A 224 -15.04 9.02 14.03
N TRP A 225 -15.61 8.69 12.86
CA TRP A 225 -17.04 8.86 12.57
C TRP A 225 -17.75 7.51 12.46
N PRO A 226 -18.85 7.27 13.22
CA PRO A 226 -19.52 8.17 14.16
C PRO A 226 -18.71 8.55 15.41
N THR A 227 -18.83 9.80 15.86
CA THR A 227 -18.08 10.29 17.02
C THR A 227 -18.75 9.84 18.32
N LYS A 228 -18.02 9.09 19.15
CA LYS A 228 -18.34 8.73 20.56
C LYS A 228 -19.59 7.85 20.79
N LYS A 229 -20.54 7.77 19.86
CA LYS A 229 -21.73 6.92 19.93
C LYS A 229 -21.46 5.58 19.27
N ASP A 230 -22.07 4.53 19.79
CA ASP A 230 -22.03 3.20 19.19
C ASP A 230 -22.60 3.26 17.76
N PHE A 231 -21.93 2.59 16.82
CA PHE A 231 -22.31 2.61 15.40
C PHE A 231 -23.77 2.17 15.21
N ALA A 232 -24.20 1.12 15.95
CA ALA A 232 -25.56 0.61 15.89
C ALA A 232 -26.61 1.62 16.39
N SER A 233 -26.23 2.55 17.26
CA SER A 233 -27.13 3.63 17.72
C SER A 233 -27.29 4.75 16.68
N VAL A 234 -26.25 5.00 15.89
CA VAL A 234 -26.25 6.05 14.86
C VAL A 234 -26.83 5.52 13.56
N PHE A 235 -26.56 4.26 13.21
CA PHE A 235 -27.02 3.63 11.98
C PHE A 235 -27.76 2.31 12.27
N PRO A 236 -28.94 2.34 12.90
CA PRO A 236 -29.63 1.13 13.38
C PRO A 236 -30.08 0.17 12.28
N THR A 237 -30.17 0.64 11.03
CA THR A 237 -30.56 -0.17 9.87
C THR A 237 -29.38 -0.83 9.15
N ARG A 238 -28.14 -0.58 9.60
CA ARG A 238 -26.89 -1.08 9.02
C ARG A 238 -26.22 -2.11 9.93
#